data_AF-F9MP24-F1
#
_entry.id   AF-F9MP24-F1
#
_cell.length_a   1.000
_cell.length_b   1.000
_cell.length_c   1.000
_cell.angle_alpha   90.00
_cell.angle_beta   90.00
_cell.angle_gamma   90.00
#
_symmetry.space_group_name_H-M   'P 1'
#
loop_
_entity.id
_entity.type
_entity.pdbx_description
1 polymer ?
#
loop_
_entity_poly.entity_id
_entity_poly.type
_entity_poly.pdbx_seq_one_letter_code
_entity_poly.pdbx_strand_id
1 'polypeptide(L)'
;MKSRMLLIWMVGLLIGNVYAYNPYAPNQFDVVEHNSWEYKVSQQVSKSGIAPEMAFKFNDSYRLTRFELVQFVAVAIQRRERVSESVQRLIDSLQKKLDHELQYVTPYKHNEEGK
;
A
#
# COMPACT_ATOMS: atom_id res chain seq x y z
N MET A 1 39.68 -16.73 24.97
CA MET A 1 38.22 -16.92 25.17
C MET A 1 37.36 -15.72 24.75
N LYS A 2 37.83 -14.47 24.90
CA LYS A 2 37.07 -13.25 24.55
C LYS A 2 36.73 -13.09 23.06
N SER A 3 37.61 -13.55 22.15
CA SER A 3 37.42 -13.40 20.70
C SER A 3 36.36 -14.32 20.08
N ARG A 4 36.04 -15.45 20.71
CA ARG A 4 34.99 -16.38 20.23
C ARG A 4 33.58 -15.89 20.61
N MET A 5 33.46 -15.08 21.65
CA MET A 5 32.19 -14.53 22.13
C MET A 5 31.67 -13.38 21.23
N LEU A 6 32.59 -12.59 20.66
CA LEU A 6 32.25 -11.48 19.74
C LEU A 6 31.67 -12.01 18.40
N LEU A 7 32.17 -13.15 17.94
CA LEU A 7 31.75 -13.75 16.66
C LEU A 7 30.35 -14.35 16.75
N ILE A 8 29.97 -14.90 17.92
CA ILE A 8 28.61 -15.39 18.20
C ILE A 8 27.60 -14.21 18.28
N TRP A 9 28.01 -13.06 18.81
CA TRP A 9 27.19 -11.85 18.84
C TRP A 9 26.94 -11.26 17.43
N MET A 10 27.96 -11.26 16.56
CA MET A 10 27.78 -10.78 15.18
C MET A 10 26.92 -11.71 14.33
N VAL A 11 26.99 -13.03 14.54
CA VAL A 11 26.09 -13.98 13.86
C VAL A 11 24.64 -13.79 14.32
N GLY A 12 24.39 -13.50 15.60
CA GLY A 12 23.04 -13.22 16.11
C GLY A 12 22.36 -12.01 15.46
N LEU A 13 23.12 -10.97 15.11
CA LEU A 13 22.62 -9.77 14.41
C LEU A 13 22.21 -10.03 12.96
N LEU A 14 22.77 -11.05 12.30
CA LEU A 14 22.44 -11.39 10.91
C LEU A 14 21.16 -12.25 10.79
N ILE A 15 20.73 -12.92 11.85
CA ILE A 15 19.54 -13.79 11.88
C ILE A 15 18.28 -13.03 12.36
N GLY A 16 18.44 -11.80 12.89
CA GLY A 16 17.36 -11.00 13.48
C GLY A 16 16.28 -10.50 12.51
N ASN A 17 16.45 -10.64 11.20
CA ASN A 17 15.46 -10.15 10.21
C ASN A 17 14.43 -11.20 9.77
N VAL A 18 14.46 -12.43 10.29
CA VAL A 18 13.53 -13.50 9.87
C VAL A 18 12.16 -13.41 10.56
N TYR A 19 12.00 -12.56 11.58
CA TYR A 19 10.84 -12.58 12.49
C TYR A 19 9.77 -11.50 12.28
N ALA A 20 9.69 -10.88 11.10
CA ALA A 20 8.53 -10.05 10.72
C ALA A 20 7.79 -10.58 9.48
N TYR A 21 8.15 -11.77 8.99
CA TYR A 21 7.38 -12.43 7.94
C TYR A 21 6.09 -12.97 8.56
N ASN A 22 4.98 -12.26 8.36
CA ASN A 22 3.65 -12.82 8.58
C ASN A 22 3.26 -13.60 7.31
N PRO A 23 3.30 -14.95 7.31
CA PRO A 23 2.93 -15.74 6.13
C PRO A 23 1.46 -15.53 5.70
N TYR A 24 0.65 -14.86 6.51
CA TYR A 24 -0.75 -14.54 6.25
C TYR A 24 -1.02 -13.06 5.91
N ALA A 25 -0.01 -12.17 5.91
CA ALA A 25 -0.14 -10.81 5.40
C ALA A 25 0.62 -10.68 4.07
N PRO A 26 -0.02 -10.21 2.98
CA PRO A 26 0.65 -9.97 1.71
C PRO A 26 1.86 -9.07 1.90
N ASN A 27 3.01 -9.42 1.30
CA ASN A 27 4.19 -8.56 1.34
C ASN A 27 3.89 -7.23 0.62
N GLN A 28 4.06 -6.12 1.33
CA GLN A 28 3.76 -4.78 0.82
C GLN A 28 4.63 -4.37 -0.38
N PHE A 29 5.82 -4.95 -0.55
CA PHE A 29 6.71 -4.67 -1.67
C PHE A 29 6.52 -5.62 -2.85
N ASP A 30 5.60 -6.58 -2.76
CA ASP A 30 5.24 -7.43 -3.90
C ASP A 30 4.51 -6.62 -4.96
N VAL A 31 4.70 -7.04 -6.21
CA VAL A 31 4.02 -6.45 -7.36
C VAL A 31 2.56 -6.85 -7.33
N VAL A 32 1.67 -5.88 -7.50
CA VAL A 32 0.24 -6.12 -7.66
C VAL A 32 -0.02 -6.69 -9.05
N GLU A 33 -0.74 -7.80 -9.13
CA GLU A 33 -1.10 -8.38 -10.43
C GLU A 33 -2.04 -7.45 -11.22
N HIS A 34 -1.75 -7.22 -12.50
CA HIS A 34 -2.55 -6.36 -13.38
C HIS A 34 -4.01 -6.84 -13.53
N ASN A 35 -4.24 -8.14 -13.39
CA ASN A 35 -5.57 -8.74 -13.47
C ASN A 35 -6.37 -8.61 -12.15
N SER A 36 -5.72 -8.22 -11.04
CA SER A 36 -6.34 -8.09 -9.72
C SER A 36 -7.42 -7.02 -9.72
N TRP A 37 -8.35 -7.16 -8.78
CA TRP A 37 -9.44 -6.21 -8.64
C TRP A 37 -8.91 -4.83 -8.21
N GLU A 38 -7.98 -4.81 -7.24
CA GLU A 38 -7.36 -3.61 -6.70
C GLU A 38 -6.64 -2.80 -7.80
N TYR A 39 -5.88 -3.47 -8.68
CA TYR A 39 -5.20 -2.83 -9.79
C TYR A 39 -6.20 -2.20 -10.76
N LYS A 40 -7.18 -2.97 -11.23
CA LYS A 40 -8.16 -2.51 -12.23
C LYS A 40 -8.99 -1.33 -11.72
N VAL A 41 -9.45 -1.38 -10.48
CA VAL A 41 -10.24 -0.30 -9.89
C VAL A 41 -9.36 0.94 -9.64
N SER A 42 -8.15 0.77 -9.14
CA SER A 42 -7.21 1.89 -8.96
C SER A 42 -6.81 2.53 -10.29
N GLN A 43 -6.64 1.74 -11.36
CA GLN A 43 -6.40 2.25 -12.70
C GLN A 43 -7.60 3.07 -13.22
N GLN A 44 -8.84 2.65 -12.95
CA GLN A 44 -10.04 3.44 -13.28
C GLN A 44 -10.08 4.76 -12.49
N VAL A 45 -9.78 4.72 -11.19
CA VAL A 45 -9.68 5.93 -10.36
C VAL A 45 -8.57 6.84 -10.88
N SER A 46 -7.42 6.30 -11.31
CA SER A 46 -6.32 7.09 -11.86
C SER A 46 -6.71 7.82 -13.15
N LYS A 47 -7.54 7.20 -14.00
CA LYS A 47 -8.05 7.81 -15.24
C LYS A 47 -8.94 9.04 -15.01
N SER A 48 -9.45 9.24 -13.78
CA SER A 48 -10.18 10.47 -13.42
C SER A 48 -9.30 11.70 -13.28
N GLY A 49 -7.96 11.53 -13.19
CA GLY A 49 -7.04 12.63 -12.94
C GLY A 49 -7.00 13.10 -11.49
N ILE A 50 -7.46 12.30 -10.52
CA ILE A 50 -7.46 12.66 -9.09
C ILE A 50 -6.05 12.83 -8.50
N ALA A 51 -5.08 12.08 -9.03
CA ALA A 51 -3.67 12.11 -8.67
C ALA A 51 -2.79 12.00 -9.93
N PRO A 52 -2.75 13.06 -10.77
CA PRO A 52 -2.04 13.03 -12.04
C PRO A 52 -0.54 12.76 -11.86
N GLU A 53 0.03 13.17 -10.71
CA GLU A 53 1.42 12.92 -10.33
C GLU A 53 1.74 11.43 -10.14
N MET A 54 0.74 10.57 -9.93
CA MET A 54 0.90 9.13 -9.74
C MET A 54 0.42 8.29 -10.92
N ALA A 55 -0.16 8.92 -11.95
CA ALA A 55 -0.83 8.20 -13.05
C ALA A 55 0.12 7.28 -13.84
N PHE A 56 1.41 7.63 -13.93
CA PHE A 56 2.42 6.83 -14.61
C PHE A 56 2.59 5.42 -14.01
N LYS A 57 2.21 5.23 -12.74
CA LYS A 57 2.32 3.94 -12.04
C LYS A 57 1.33 2.88 -12.54
N PHE A 58 0.32 3.27 -13.31
CA PHE A 58 -0.69 2.37 -13.90
C PHE A 58 -0.42 2.04 -15.37
N ASN A 59 0.82 2.23 -15.81
CA ASN A 59 1.32 1.73 -17.09
C ASN A 59 1.65 0.23 -16.96
N ASP A 60 1.32 -0.58 -17.97
CA ASP A 60 1.54 -2.04 -17.96
C ASP A 60 3.01 -2.46 -17.80
N SER A 61 3.96 -1.57 -18.12
CA SER A 61 5.39 -1.82 -17.91
C SER A 61 5.87 -1.48 -16.51
N TYR A 62 5.06 -0.77 -15.71
CA TYR A 62 5.42 -0.37 -14.36
C TYR A 62 5.07 -1.48 -13.37
N ARG A 63 6.05 -1.86 -12.53
CA ARG A 63 5.86 -2.88 -11.51
C ARG A 63 5.29 -2.24 -10.24
N LEU A 64 4.01 -1.88 -10.27
CA LEU A 64 3.32 -1.26 -9.14
C LEU A 64 3.34 -2.18 -7.93
N THR A 65 3.95 -1.73 -6.84
CA THR A 65 3.95 -2.48 -5.58
C THR A 65 2.65 -2.25 -4.80
N ARG A 66 2.31 -3.18 -3.90
CA ARG A 66 1.13 -3.05 -3.04
C ARG A 66 1.20 -1.78 -2.19
N PHE A 67 2.37 -1.47 -1.64
CA PHE A 67 2.64 -0.24 -0.90
C PHE A 67 2.30 1.02 -1.71
N GLU A 68 2.75 1.09 -2.96
CA GLU A 68 2.48 2.23 -3.83
C GLU A 68 1.01 2.34 -4.24
N LEU A 69 0.33 1.20 -4.42
CA LEU A 69 -1.10 1.18 -4.66
C LEU A 69 -1.85 1.77 -3.46
N VAL A 70 -1.52 1.37 -2.24
CA VAL A 70 -2.16 1.89 -1.02
C VAL A 70 -1.87 3.39 -0.85
N GLN A 71 -0.66 3.87 -1.18
CA GLN A 71 -0.37 5.31 -1.21
C GLN A 71 -1.25 6.07 -2.20
N PHE A 72 -1.42 5.55 -3.41
CA PHE A 72 -2.30 6.14 -4.40
C PHE A 72 -3.74 6.24 -3.87
N VAL A 73 -4.24 5.17 -3.25
CA VAL A 73 -5.58 5.13 -2.65
C VAL A 73 -5.71 6.14 -1.51
N ALA A 74 -4.70 6.27 -0.63
CA ALA A 74 -4.70 7.26 0.44
C ALA A 74 -4.83 8.70 -0.11
N VAL A 75 -4.10 9.03 -1.18
CA VAL A 75 -4.22 10.34 -1.86
C VAL A 75 -5.61 10.50 -2.50
N ALA A 76 -6.14 9.45 -3.13
CA ALA A 76 -7.45 9.48 -3.75
C ALA A 76 -8.57 9.74 -2.71
N ILE A 77 -8.50 9.12 -1.53
CA ILE A 77 -9.46 9.32 -0.43
C ILE A 77 -9.49 10.78 0.01
N GLN A 78 -8.33 11.42 0.19
CA GLN A 78 -8.26 12.82 0.59
C GLN A 78 -8.84 13.79 -0.44
N ARG A 79 -8.83 13.38 -1.71
CA ARG A 79 -9.28 14.19 -2.84
C ARG A 79 -10.63 13.72 -3.38
N ARG A 80 -11.30 12.78 -2.70
CA ARG A 80 -12.54 12.12 -3.12
C ARG A 80 -13.61 13.11 -3.56
N GLU A 81 -13.79 14.19 -2.81
CA GLU A 81 -14.80 15.23 -3.11
C GLU A 81 -14.52 16.03 -4.39
N ARG A 82 -13.35 15.86 -5.04
CA ARG A 82 -12.98 16.55 -6.29
C ARG A 82 -13.37 15.79 -7.56
N VAL A 83 -13.91 14.57 -7.43
CA VAL A 83 -14.29 13.72 -8.56
C VAL A 83 -15.78 13.39 -8.52
N SER A 84 -16.31 12.87 -9.63
CA SER A 84 -17.73 12.49 -9.75
C SER A 84 -18.12 11.39 -8.76
N GLU A 85 -19.40 11.35 -8.38
CA GLU A 85 -19.95 10.33 -7.47
C GLU A 85 -19.63 8.89 -7.90
N SER A 86 -19.58 8.62 -9.21
CA SER A 86 -19.20 7.31 -9.74
C SER A 86 -17.77 6.92 -9.35
N VAL A 87 -16.81 7.85 -9.45
CA VAL A 87 -15.41 7.63 -9.07
C VAL A 87 -15.29 7.58 -7.54
N GLN A 88 -16.06 8.40 -6.82
CA GLN A 88 -16.11 8.37 -5.37
C GLN A 88 -16.47 6.96 -4.85
N ARG A 89 -17.47 6.29 -5.45
CA ARG A 89 -17.85 4.91 -5.07
C ARG A 89 -16.74 3.89 -5.30
N LEU A 90 -15.91 4.08 -6.34
CA LEU A 90 -14.73 3.25 -6.57
C LEU A 90 -13.67 3.47 -5.47
N ILE A 91 -13.44 4.73 -5.08
CA ILE A 91 -12.54 5.09 -3.98
C ILE A 91 -13.04 4.48 -2.67
N ASP A 92 -14.34 4.55 -2.38
CA ASP A 92 -14.94 3.95 -1.16
C ASP A 92 -14.75 2.43 -1.14
N SER A 93 -14.89 1.78 -2.30
CA SER A 93 -14.69 0.33 -2.42
C SER A 93 -13.23 -0.05 -2.17
N LEU A 94 -12.28 0.74 -2.69
CA LEU A 94 -10.85 0.57 -2.43
C LEU A 94 -10.52 0.81 -0.96
N GLN A 95 -11.07 1.87 -0.35
CA GLN A 95 -10.89 2.17 1.06
C GLN A 95 -11.35 1.00 1.93
N LYS A 96 -12.55 0.46 1.68
CA LYS A 96 -13.06 -0.70 2.41
C LYS A 96 -12.19 -1.94 2.23
N LYS A 97 -11.68 -2.19 1.02
CA LYS A 97 -10.86 -3.37 0.71
C LYS A 97 -9.47 -3.30 1.35
N LEU A 98 -8.90 -2.10 1.43
CA LEU A 98 -7.53 -1.83 1.88
C LEU A 98 -7.49 -1.19 3.28
N ASP A 99 -8.60 -1.25 4.03
CA ASP A 99 -8.76 -0.54 5.31
C ASP A 99 -7.61 -0.82 6.29
N HIS A 100 -7.23 -2.09 6.43
CA HIS A 100 -6.12 -2.50 7.28
C HIS A 100 -4.78 -1.87 6.84
N GLU A 101 -4.52 -1.79 5.54
CA GLU A 101 -3.24 -1.29 5.00
C GLU A 101 -3.17 0.24 5.07
N LEU A 102 -4.31 0.90 4.86
CA LEU A 102 -4.44 2.35 4.94
C LEU A 102 -4.12 2.89 6.33
N GLN A 103 -4.36 2.11 7.39
CA GLN A 103 -3.99 2.48 8.77
C GLN A 103 -2.49 2.78 8.96
N TYR A 104 -1.63 2.26 8.08
CA TYR A 104 -0.17 2.42 8.17
C TYR A 104 0.40 3.44 7.18
N VAL A 105 -0.44 4.11 6.39
CA VAL A 105 0.01 5.04 5.35
C VAL A 105 -0.28 6.48 5.72
N THR A 106 0.76 7.30 5.86
CA THR A 106 0.60 8.77 5.87
C THR A 106 0.38 9.23 4.43
N PRO A 107 -0.60 10.10 4.11
CA PRO A 107 -1.37 10.97 5.00
C PRO A 107 -2.79 10.49 5.38
N TYR A 108 -3.09 9.19 5.29
CA TYR A 108 -4.40 8.68 5.70
C TYR A 108 -4.63 8.94 7.19
N LYS A 109 -5.62 9.80 7.50
CA LYS A 109 -6.15 9.96 8.85
C LYS A 109 -7.43 9.14 8.90
N HIS A 110 -7.42 8.05 9.66
CA HIS A 110 -8.65 7.36 10.00
C HIS A 110 -9.50 8.34 10.82
N ASN A 111 -10.68 8.72 10.32
CA ASN A 111 -11.61 9.53 11.11
C ASN A 111 -12.15 8.65 12.24
N GLU A 112 -11.55 8.75 13.43
CA GLU A 112 -12.16 8.27 14.67
C GLU A 112 -13.32 9.19 15.07
N GLU A 113 -14.39 9.22 14.29
CA GLU A 113 -15.64 9.85 14.70
C GLU A 113 -16.80 8.91 14.35
N GLY A 114 -17.21 8.14 15.36
CA GLY A 114 -18.30 7.19 15.20
C GLY A 114 -18.54 6.21 16.35
N LYS A 115 -18.32 6.64 17.61
CA LYS A 115 -19.13 6.26 18.78
C LYS A 115 -18.77 7.08 20.00
#